data_AF-A0A958PXF5-F1
#
_entry.id   AF-A0A958PXF5-F1
#
_cell.length_a   1.000
_cell.length_b   1.000
_cell.length_c   1.000
_cell.angle_alpha   90.00
_cell.angle_beta   90.00
_cell.angle_gamma   90.00
#
_symmetry.space_group_name_H-M   'P 1'
#
loop_
_entity.id
_entity.type
_entity.pdbx_description
1 polymer ?
#
loop_
_entity_poly.entity_id
_entity_poly.type
_entity_poly.pdbx_seq_one_letter_code
_entity_poly.pdbx_strand_id
1 'polypeptide(L)'
;YEIWGPLFFGSIKAFNEKFDVKNDPQNVEIDFVESRVSDHSALEAVFNLVERYQAEGKSIKLKHLSTDCKALLYKASTKFHEIIIEDIDDPRYHLAENPENFPKSLSEYKF
;
A
#
# COMPACT_ATOMS: atom_id res chain seq x y z
N TYR A 1 -8.23 -6.58 -2.79
CA TYR A 1 -7.13 -6.99 -3.69
C TYR A 1 -5.84 -6.99 -2.91
N GLU A 2 -5.00 -8.00 -3.10
CA GLU A 2 -3.64 -8.02 -2.58
C GLU A 2 -2.65 -7.81 -3.72
N ILE A 3 -1.68 -6.93 -3.51
CA ILE A 3 -0.64 -6.61 -4.47
C ILE A 3 0.64 -7.29 -4.01
N TRP A 4 1.25 -8.02 -4.94
CA TRP A 4 2.42 -8.86 -4.69
C TRP A 4 3.58 -8.41 -5.55
N GLY A 5 4.75 -8.25 -4.93
CA GLY A 5 5.98 -7.85 -5.60
C GLY A 5 6.05 -6.35 -5.93
N PRO A 6 7.18 -5.89 -6.49
CA PRO A 6 7.40 -4.47 -6.72
C PRO A 6 6.47 -3.91 -7.80
N LEU A 7 5.84 -2.77 -7.50
CA LEU A 7 5.13 -1.95 -8.46
C LEU A 7 6.08 -0.88 -9.01
N PHE A 8 6.37 -0.94 -10.30
CA PHE A 8 7.27 -0.07 -11.04
C PHE A 8 6.81 -0.01 -12.50
N PHE A 9 7.42 0.84 -13.34
CA PHE A 9 6.97 1.06 -14.73
C PHE A 9 6.72 -0.23 -15.53
N GLY A 10 7.51 -1.28 -15.31
CA GLY A 10 7.39 -2.57 -16.01
C GLY A 10 6.22 -3.44 -15.55
N SER A 11 5.68 -3.22 -14.34
CA SER A 11 4.58 -4.00 -13.77
C SER A 11 3.23 -3.28 -13.77
N ILE A 12 3.17 -2.00 -14.18
CA ILE A 12 1.92 -1.20 -14.22
C ILE A 12 0.82 -1.85 -15.06
N LYS A 13 1.15 -2.44 -16.22
CA LYS A 13 0.15 -3.10 -17.07
C LYS A 13 -0.54 -4.24 -16.32
N ALA A 14 0.26 -5.14 -15.74
CA ALA A 14 -0.25 -6.27 -14.97
C ALA A 14 -0.99 -5.83 -13.70
N PHE A 15 -0.56 -4.74 -13.06
CA PHE A 15 -1.29 -4.13 -11.95
C PHE A 15 -2.68 -3.67 -12.38
N ASN A 16 -2.78 -2.89 -13.46
CA ASN A 16 -4.06 -2.35 -13.94
C ASN A 16 -5.03 -3.44 -14.39
N GLU A 17 -4.54 -4.52 -15.01
CA GLU A 17 -5.35 -5.65 -15.48
C GLU A 17 -6.01 -6.45 -14.35
N LYS A 18 -5.59 -6.27 -13.09
CA LYS A 18 -6.22 -6.94 -11.93
C LYS A 18 -7.59 -6.37 -11.55
N PHE A 19 -7.88 -5.13 -11.93
CA PHE A 19 -9.03 -4.39 -11.42
C PHE A 19 -10.12 -4.27 -12.46
N ASP A 20 -11.34 -4.68 -12.10
CA ASP A 20 -12.53 -4.49 -12.93
C ASP A 20 -13.39 -3.36 -12.34
N VAL A 21 -12.86 -2.14 -12.45
CA VAL A 21 -13.43 -0.94 -11.81
C VAL A 21 -14.93 -0.79 -12.04
N LYS A 22 -15.47 -1.25 -13.18
CA LYS A 22 -16.92 -1.17 -13.48
C LYS A 22 -17.74 -2.21 -12.76
N ASN A 23 -17.25 -3.45 -12.67
CA ASN A 23 -18.00 -4.57 -12.11
C ASN A 23 -17.68 -4.87 -10.64
N ASP A 24 -16.63 -4.25 -10.11
CA ASP A 24 -16.23 -4.40 -8.70
C ASP A 24 -17.30 -3.93 -7.71
N PRO A 25 -17.29 -4.42 -6.46
CA PRO A 25 -18.25 -3.98 -5.45
C PRO A 25 -18.13 -2.49 -5.09
N GLN A 26 -19.13 -1.98 -4.37
CA GLN A 26 -19.19 -0.58 -3.96
C GLN A 26 -18.04 -0.15 -3.05
N ASN A 27 -17.50 -1.08 -2.26
CA ASN A 27 -16.37 -0.86 -1.37
C ASN A 27 -15.24 -1.79 -1.77
N VAL A 28 -14.08 -1.21 -2.10
CA VAL A 28 -12.89 -1.94 -2.54
C VAL A 28 -11.72 -1.59 -1.63
N GLU A 29 -11.00 -2.61 -1.19
CA GLU A 29 -9.76 -2.45 -0.44
C GLU A 29 -8.60 -3.01 -1.24
N ILE A 30 -7.47 -2.28 -1.26
CA ILE A 30 -6.23 -2.70 -1.89
C ILE A 30 -5.14 -2.74 -0.83
N ASP A 31 -4.55 -3.92 -0.67
CA ASP A 31 -3.49 -4.18 0.29
C ASP A 31 -2.13 -4.27 -0.41
N PHE A 32 -1.18 -3.46 0.05
CA PHE A 32 0.20 -3.41 -0.44
C PHE A 32 1.20 -4.06 0.53
N VAL A 33 0.77 -4.87 1.48
CA VAL A 33 1.64 -5.49 2.50
C VAL A 33 2.82 -6.25 1.89
N GLU A 34 2.60 -6.92 0.76
CA GLU A 34 3.61 -7.69 0.02
C GLU A 34 4.13 -6.96 -1.23
N SER A 35 3.94 -5.64 -1.30
CA SER A 35 4.31 -4.82 -2.44
C SER A 35 5.01 -3.52 -2.04
N ARG A 36 5.86 -3.04 -2.94
CA ARG A 36 6.49 -1.71 -2.81
C ARG A 36 6.26 -0.91 -4.07
N VAL A 37 5.65 0.27 -3.90
CA VAL A 37 5.60 1.32 -4.95
C VAL A 37 7.01 1.90 -5.08
N SER A 38 7.64 1.65 -6.22
CA SER A 38 9.10 1.77 -6.37
C SER A 38 9.55 2.96 -7.22
N ASP A 39 8.66 3.56 -8.02
CA ASP A 39 8.97 4.72 -8.86
C ASP A 39 7.77 5.67 -9.03
N HIS A 40 8.00 6.80 -9.71
CA HIS A 40 6.96 7.80 -9.98
C HIS A 40 5.82 7.25 -10.84
N SER A 41 6.10 6.41 -11.82
CA SER A 41 5.07 5.83 -12.69
C SER A 41 4.14 4.89 -11.92
N ALA A 42 4.68 4.13 -10.97
CA ALA A 42 3.91 3.30 -10.05
C ALA A 42 3.01 4.12 -9.14
N LEU A 43 3.52 5.22 -8.58
CA LEU A 43 2.73 6.16 -7.78
C LEU A 43 1.55 6.72 -8.59
N GLU A 44 1.82 7.15 -9.83
CA GLU A 44 0.81 7.66 -10.75
C GLU A 44 -0.23 6.58 -11.10
N ALA A 45 0.19 5.33 -11.30
CA ALA A 45 -0.74 4.23 -11.54
C ALA A 45 -1.71 3.99 -10.37
N VAL A 46 -1.22 4.05 -9.12
CA VAL A 46 -2.07 3.96 -7.93
C VAL A 46 -3.03 5.15 -7.85
N PHE A 47 -2.54 6.36 -8.12
CA PHE A 47 -3.37 7.56 -8.14
C PHE A 47 -4.51 7.44 -9.16
N ASN A 48 -4.18 7.10 -10.40
CA ASN A 48 -5.14 6.96 -11.49
C ASN A 48 -6.16 5.85 -11.22
N LEU A 49 -5.76 4.76 -10.56
CA LEU A 49 -6.69 3.71 -10.16
C LEU A 49 -7.72 4.24 -9.16
N VAL A 50 -7.29 4.99 -8.14
CA VAL A 50 -8.19 5.63 -7.17
C VAL A 50 -9.19 6.54 -7.86
N GLU A 51 -8.72 7.39 -8.79
CA GLU A 51 -9.61 8.30 -9.52
C GLU A 51 -10.65 7.56 -10.36
N ARG A 52 -10.28 6.43 -10.98
CA ARG A 52 -11.21 5.60 -11.73
C ARG A 52 -12.31 5.02 -10.85
N TYR A 53 -11.99 4.51 -9.65
CA TYR A 53 -13.01 4.02 -8.71
C TYR A 53 -13.93 5.15 -8.23
N GLN A 54 -13.35 6.31 -7.89
CA GLN A 54 -14.13 7.48 -7.45
C GLN A 54 -15.06 8.01 -8.56
N ALA A 55 -14.61 7.99 -9.82
CA ALA A 55 -15.42 8.39 -10.97
C ALA A 55 -16.62 7.47 -11.21
N GLU A 56 -16.50 6.17 -10.88
CA GLU A 56 -17.61 5.21 -10.87
C GLU A 56 -18.43 5.28 -9.56
N GLY A 57 -18.15 6.26 -8.68
CA GLY A 57 -18.86 6.46 -7.42
C GLY A 57 -18.54 5.41 -6.35
N LYS A 58 -17.44 4.66 -6.49
CA LYS A 58 -17.07 3.57 -5.59
C LYS A 58 -16.11 4.05 -4.49
N SER A 59 -16.26 3.48 -3.31
CA SER A 59 -15.37 3.70 -2.18
C SER A 59 -14.14 2.82 -2.32
N ILE A 60 -12.95 3.41 -2.21
CA ILE A 60 -11.68 2.70 -2.27
C ILE A 60 -10.84 3.03 -1.04
N LYS A 61 -10.22 2.01 -0.45
CA LYS A 61 -9.25 2.13 0.64
C LYS A 61 -7.92 1.48 0.27
N LEU A 62 -6.83 2.09 0.71
CA LEU A 62 -5.46 1.60 0.51
C LEU A 62 -4.83 1.25 1.86
N LYS A 63 -4.29 0.03 1.98
CA LYS A 63 -3.60 -0.46 3.19
C LYS A 63 -2.12 -0.73 2.92
N HIS A 64 -1.32 -0.66 3.98
CA HIS A 64 0.08 -1.08 4.01
C HIS A 64 0.98 -0.45 2.92
N LEU A 65 0.65 0.76 2.47
CA LEU A 65 1.55 1.56 1.64
C LEU A 65 2.78 1.98 2.46
N SER A 66 3.97 1.98 1.86
CA SER A 66 5.19 2.42 2.54
C SER A 66 5.07 3.90 2.97
N THR A 67 5.74 4.28 4.06
CA THR A 67 5.70 5.65 4.59
C THR A 67 6.04 6.70 3.52
N ASP A 68 7.07 6.44 2.71
CA ASP A 68 7.45 7.34 1.61
C ASP A 68 6.35 7.46 0.56
N CYS A 69 5.71 6.34 0.19
CA CYS A 69 4.61 6.35 -0.76
C CYS A 69 3.42 7.15 -0.22
N LYS A 70 3.04 6.93 1.05
CA LYS A 70 1.99 7.71 1.72
C LYS A 70 2.29 9.19 1.68
N ALA A 71 3.51 9.59 2.07
CA ALA A 71 3.93 10.99 2.07
C ALA A 71 3.84 11.64 0.67
N LEU A 72 4.17 10.91 -0.39
CA LEU A 72 4.04 11.40 -1.76
C LEU A 72 2.57 11.52 -2.19
N LEU A 73 1.72 10.54 -1.85
CA LEU A 73 0.28 10.57 -2.16
C LEU A 73 -0.43 11.71 -1.42
N TYR A 74 -0.10 11.95 -0.15
CA TYR A 74 -0.63 13.07 0.62
C TYR A 74 -0.26 14.43 0.03
N LYS A 75 0.96 14.57 -0.50
CA LYS A 75 1.40 15.77 -1.21
C LYS A 75 0.68 15.94 -2.54
N ALA A 76 0.38 14.85 -3.24
CA ALA A 76 -0.32 14.87 -4.52
C ALA A 76 -1.79 15.30 -4.36
N SER A 77 -2.48 14.83 -3.31
CA SER A 77 -3.85 15.27 -3.02
C SER A 77 -4.25 14.99 -1.58
N THR A 78 -4.98 15.93 -0.97
CA THR A 78 -5.51 15.79 0.39
C THR A 78 -6.46 14.59 0.53
N LYS A 79 -7.13 14.17 -0.55
CA LYS A 79 -8.04 13.01 -0.58
C LYS A 79 -7.39 11.73 -0.03
N PHE A 80 -6.07 11.60 -0.17
CA PHE A 80 -5.37 10.40 0.26
C PHE A 80 -5.38 10.21 1.78
N HIS A 81 -5.55 11.28 2.57
CA HIS A 81 -5.69 11.17 4.03
C HIS A 81 -6.97 10.44 4.44
N GLU A 82 -8.01 10.46 3.59
CA GLU A 82 -9.28 9.81 3.88
C GLU A 82 -9.33 8.36 3.37
N ILE A 83 -8.53 8.02 2.35
CA ILE A 83 -8.58 6.68 1.72
C ILE A 83 -7.46 5.75 2.22
N ILE A 84 -6.33 6.30 2.66
CA ILE A 84 -5.24 5.49 3.20
C ILE A 84 -5.59 5.14 4.64
N ILE A 85 -5.63 3.85 4.94
CA ILE A 85 -5.87 3.34 6.28
C ILE A 85 -4.53 3.32 7.02
N GLU A 86 -4.46 4.11 8.08
CA GLU A 86 -3.39 4.05 9.07
C GLU A 86 -3.73 2.93 10.06
N ASP A 87 -3.15 1.74 9.85
CA ASP A 87 -3.36 0.58 10.72
C ASP A 87 -2.23 0.51 11.77
N ILE A 88 -2.59 0.35 13.05
CA ILE A 88 -1.61 0.15 14.14
C ILE A 88 -0.99 -1.25 14.06
N ASP A 89 -1.73 -2.22 13.51
CA ASP A 89 -1.27 -3.60 13.31
C ASP A 89 -0.58 -3.78 11.95
N ASP A 90 0.00 -2.72 11.37
CA ASP A 90 0.83 -2.84 10.17
C ASP A 90 1.96 -3.84 10.47
N PRO A 91 2.05 -4.99 9.76
CA PRO A 91 3.04 -6.01 10.08
C PRO A 91 4.48 -5.51 9.92
N ARG A 92 4.69 -4.40 9.20
CA ARG A 92 6.01 -3.73 9.14
C ARG A 92 6.35 -2.99 10.43
N TYR A 93 5.36 -2.56 11.21
CA TYR A 93 5.54 -1.94 12.52
C TYR A 93 6.06 -2.96 13.55
N HIS A 94 5.65 -4.22 13.46
CA HIS A 94 6.14 -5.29 14.34
C HIS A 94 7.59 -5.71 14.07
N LEU A 95 8.19 -5.34 12.92
CA LEU A 95 9.59 -5.64 12.62
C LEU A 95 10.58 -4.68 13.30
N ALA A 96 10.10 -3.57 13.87
CA ALA A 96 10.86 -2.79 14.83
C ALA A 96 10.54 -3.30 16.24
N GLU A 97 10.86 -4.55 16.54
CA GLU A 97 10.94 -4.92 17.94
C GLU A 97 11.97 -3.99 18.60
N ASN A 98 11.53 -3.32 19.65
CA ASN A 98 12.33 -2.36 20.40
C ASN A 98 13.69 -3.02 20.69
N PRO A 99 14.84 -2.48 20.24
CA PRO A 99 16.15 -3.13 20.43
C PRO A 99 16.45 -3.35 21.92
N GLU A 100 15.79 -2.60 22.81
CA GLU A 100 15.81 -2.79 24.26
C GLU A 100 15.17 -4.11 24.74
N ASN A 101 14.26 -4.69 23.95
CA ASN A 101 13.67 -6.01 24.22
C ASN A 101 14.61 -7.17 23.87
N PHE A 102 15.71 -6.89 23.14
CA PHE A 102 16.76 -7.85 22.82
C PHE A 102 18.10 -7.45 23.45
N PRO A 103 18.20 -7.36 24.79
CA PRO A 103 19.44 -6.93 25.45
C PRO A 103 20.57 -7.97 25.36
N LYS A 104 20.27 -9.18 24.87
CA LYS A 104 21.19 -10.32 24.79
C LYS A 104 21.77 -10.44 23.39
N SER A 105 22.99 -10.96 23.32
CA SER A 105 23.65 -11.24 22.04
C SER A 105 22.89 -12.31 21.25
N LEU A 106 22.96 -12.26 19.91
CA LEU A 106 22.24 -13.18 19.02
C LEU A 106 22.55 -14.67 19.30
N SER A 107 23.74 -14.97 19.82
CA SER A 107 24.16 -16.32 20.23
C SER A 107 23.42 -16.89 21.43
N GLU A 108 22.70 -16.06 22.19
CA GLU A 108 21.99 -16.46 23.41
C GLU A 108 20.52 -16.83 23.17
N TYR A 109 19.97 -16.53 21.99
CA TYR A 109 18.63 -16.96 21.61
C TYR A 109 18.69 -18.35 20.97
N LYS A 110 17.90 -19.29 21.49
CA LYS A 110 17.71 -20.60 20.87
C LYS A 110 16.55 -20.51 19.89
N PHE A 111 16.85 -20.78 18.63
CA PHE A 111 15.87 -21.01 17.56
C PHE A 111 15.38 -22.46 17.60
#